data_AF-A0A4R6PLP4-F1
#
_entry.id   AF-A0A4R6PLP4-F1
#
_cell.length_a   1.000
_cell.length_b   1.000
_cell.length_c   1.000
_cell.angle_alpha   90.00
_cell.angle_beta   90.00
_cell.angle_gamma   90.00
#
_symmetry.space_group_name_H-M   'P 1'
#
loop_
_entity.id
_entity.type
_entity.pdbx_description
1 polymer ?
#
loop_
_entity_poly.entity_id
_entity_poly.type
_entity_poly.pdbx_seq_one_letter_code
_entity_poly.pdbx_strand_id
1 'polypeptide(L)'
;MPETAVPEDIQAGLTALVAAGESAPRVGRDPVNQPMIHNWVEAIGDTNPIYVDEAAAKAAGHPGIVAPPAMAQVWTMTGLHGERAADDPIGRVNELLDAAGYTSVVGTNCEQTYHRYLRPGEEVTVTSRLSEFKGPKRTGLGDGWFLTFTTTWTVGDEVVTEMLFRILKYAPAAPADAAATVADAVEVAPAERVGPVISRDTEFFWAGTQAGELRIQRLPDGTLRHPPIPALWQDKAEPTDYVVAAGTGTVFSFVVHHAPKVPGRELPFVVALVELDEGVRMLGELRGIDPAEVAIDLPVRAAFEKLADGTVLPYWQAER
;
A
#
# COMPACT_ATOMS: atom_id res chain seq x y z
N MET A 1 20.74 -24.63 -8.20
CA MET A 1 20.44 -23.20 -8.44
C MET A 1 19.61 -23.15 -9.71
N PRO A 2 18.39 -22.61 -9.70
CA PRO A 2 17.70 -22.36 -10.96
C PRO A 2 18.54 -21.36 -11.74
N GLU A 3 18.81 -21.70 -12.99
CA GLU A 3 19.54 -20.88 -13.95
C GLU A 3 18.78 -19.56 -14.08
N THR A 4 19.32 -18.47 -13.53
CA THR A 4 18.73 -17.13 -13.67
C THR A 4 18.59 -16.85 -15.16
N ALA A 5 17.35 -16.78 -15.65
CA ALA A 5 17.06 -16.47 -17.04
C ALA A 5 17.84 -15.22 -17.45
N VAL A 6 18.59 -15.32 -18.54
CA VAL A 6 19.42 -14.21 -19.03
C VAL A 6 18.47 -13.11 -19.52
N PRO A 7 18.80 -11.81 -19.41
CA PRO A 7 17.90 -10.73 -19.85
C PRO A 7 17.34 -10.86 -21.27
N GLU A 8 18.04 -11.58 -22.16
CA GLU A 8 17.56 -11.91 -23.52
C GLU A 8 16.32 -12.83 -23.52
N ASP A 9 16.25 -13.81 -22.60
CA ASP A 9 15.10 -14.72 -22.47
C ASP A 9 13.86 -13.99 -21.95
N ILE A 10 14.05 -13.05 -21.02
CA ILE A 10 12.97 -12.19 -20.51
C ILE A 10 12.42 -11.32 -21.64
N GLN A 11 13.31 -10.71 -22.43
CA GLN A 11 12.90 -9.86 -23.54
C GLN A 11 12.15 -10.66 -24.61
N ALA A 12 12.60 -11.86 -24.95
CA ALA A 12 11.89 -12.76 -25.86
C ALA A 12 10.51 -13.16 -25.31
N GLY A 13 10.43 -13.53 -24.02
CA GLY A 13 9.18 -13.88 -23.36
C GLY A 13 8.16 -12.73 -23.32
N LEU A 14 8.60 -11.52 -22.94
CA LEU A 14 7.76 -10.32 -22.95
C LEU A 14 7.33 -9.95 -24.37
N THR A 15 8.20 -10.09 -25.38
CA THR A 15 7.85 -9.88 -26.78
C THR A 15 6.77 -10.87 -27.24
N ALA A 16 6.87 -12.13 -26.86
CA ALA A 16 5.85 -13.14 -27.15
C ALA A 16 4.51 -12.82 -26.45
N LEU A 17 4.54 -12.27 -25.24
CA LEU A 17 3.34 -11.84 -24.51
C LEU A 17 2.68 -10.62 -25.16
N VAL A 18 3.45 -9.66 -25.68
CA VAL A 18 2.89 -8.56 -26.50
C VAL A 18 2.24 -9.11 -27.77
N ALA A 19 2.90 -10.06 -28.44
CA ALA A 19 2.39 -10.68 -29.66
C ALA A 19 1.14 -11.57 -29.43
N ALA A 20 0.96 -12.10 -28.23
CA ALA A 20 -0.21 -12.89 -27.86
C ALA A 20 -1.53 -12.09 -27.87
N GLY A 21 -1.45 -10.75 -27.77
CA GLY A 21 -2.60 -9.87 -27.90
C GLY A 21 -3.49 -9.85 -26.66
N GLU A 22 -4.79 -9.68 -26.88
CA GLU A 22 -5.79 -9.57 -25.81
C GLU A 22 -6.13 -10.93 -25.20
N SER A 23 -6.32 -10.94 -23.89
CA SER A 23 -6.96 -12.06 -23.19
C SER A 23 -8.37 -12.29 -23.71
N ALA A 24 -8.89 -13.50 -23.52
CA ALA A 24 -10.30 -13.80 -23.71
C ALA A 24 -11.16 -12.82 -22.89
N PRO A 25 -12.31 -12.38 -23.43
CA PRO A 25 -13.24 -11.53 -22.70
C PRO A 25 -13.76 -12.22 -21.44
N ARG A 26 -13.67 -11.53 -20.31
CA ARG A 26 -14.17 -12.03 -19.03
C ARG A 26 -15.28 -11.13 -18.50
N VAL A 27 -16.45 -11.71 -18.30
CA VAL A 27 -17.59 -11.01 -17.70
C VAL A 27 -17.32 -10.77 -16.22
N GLY A 28 -17.69 -9.58 -15.74
CA GLY A 28 -17.72 -9.26 -14.32
C GLY A 28 -18.63 -10.24 -13.57
N ARG A 29 -18.33 -10.47 -12.29
CA ARG A 29 -19.09 -11.44 -11.49
C ARG A 29 -20.56 -11.05 -11.35
N ASP A 30 -20.80 -9.75 -11.20
CA ASP A 30 -22.10 -9.15 -11.01
C ASP A 30 -22.29 -8.03 -12.05
N PRO A 31 -23.50 -7.80 -12.57
CA PRO A 31 -23.81 -6.56 -13.27
C PRO A 31 -23.53 -5.36 -12.36
N VAL A 32 -23.37 -4.18 -12.97
CA VAL A 32 -23.33 -2.92 -12.21
C VAL A 32 -24.55 -2.88 -11.29
N ASN A 33 -24.34 -2.69 -9.99
CA ASN A 33 -25.43 -2.84 -9.03
C ASN A 33 -25.36 -1.83 -7.89
N GLN A 34 -26.54 -1.42 -7.42
CA GLN A 34 -26.71 -0.41 -6.38
C GLN A 34 -26.06 -0.80 -5.05
N PRO A 35 -26.15 -2.05 -4.55
CA PRO A 35 -25.49 -2.44 -3.30
C PRO A 35 -23.97 -2.22 -3.31
N MET A 36 -23.28 -2.58 -4.40
CA MET A 36 -21.84 -2.33 -4.52
C MET A 36 -21.52 -0.84 -4.65
N ILE A 37 -22.37 -0.06 -5.34
CA ILE A 37 -22.21 1.40 -5.40
C ILE A 37 -22.30 1.98 -3.98
N HIS A 38 -23.29 1.59 -3.17
CA HIS A 38 -23.43 2.05 -1.78
C HIS A 38 -22.18 1.75 -0.95
N ASN A 39 -21.73 0.48 -0.93
CA ASN A 39 -20.53 0.09 -0.19
C ASN A 39 -19.31 0.92 -0.59
N TRP A 40 -19.16 1.19 -1.89
CA TRP A 40 -18.03 1.94 -2.41
C TRP A 40 -18.10 3.42 -2.04
N VAL A 41 -19.23 4.10 -2.26
CA VAL A 41 -19.34 5.54 -1.97
C VAL A 41 -19.26 5.83 -0.48
N GLU A 42 -19.79 4.94 0.37
CA GLU A 42 -19.66 5.05 1.83
C GLU A 42 -18.21 4.88 2.29
N ALA A 43 -17.50 3.88 1.77
CA ALA A 43 -16.11 3.62 2.13
C ALA A 43 -15.16 4.73 1.64
N ILE A 44 -15.42 5.29 0.45
CA ILE A 44 -14.64 6.39 -0.13
C ILE A 44 -15.02 7.75 0.47
N GLY A 45 -16.24 7.89 0.99
CA GLY A 45 -16.79 9.16 1.47
C GLY A 45 -17.25 10.09 0.33
N ASP A 46 -17.55 9.56 -0.85
CA ASP A 46 -18.08 10.33 -1.98
C ASP A 46 -19.59 10.53 -1.81
N THR A 47 -20.01 11.77 -1.57
CA THR A 47 -21.40 12.13 -1.28
C THR A 47 -22.16 12.63 -2.52
N ASN A 48 -21.62 12.46 -3.72
CA ASN A 48 -22.27 12.92 -4.94
C ASN A 48 -23.63 12.21 -5.16
N PRO A 49 -24.75 12.96 -5.20
CA PRO A 49 -26.09 12.37 -5.18
C PRO A 49 -26.44 11.61 -6.46
N ILE A 50 -25.75 11.83 -7.59
CA ILE A 50 -26.07 11.15 -8.86
C ILE A 50 -25.87 9.62 -8.79
N TYR A 51 -25.15 9.13 -7.78
CA TYR A 51 -24.89 7.70 -7.56
C TYR A 51 -25.95 7.00 -6.70
N VAL A 52 -26.80 7.76 -6.01
CA VAL A 52 -27.73 7.20 -5.00
C VAL A 52 -29.15 7.78 -5.07
N ASP A 53 -29.35 8.90 -5.76
CA ASP A 53 -30.65 9.56 -5.91
C ASP A 53 -31.01 9.72 -7.40
N GLU A 54 -32.13 9.11 -7.79
CA GLU A 54 -32.56 9.09 -9.19
C GLU A 54 -32.97 10.47 -9.71
N ALA A 55 -33.57 11.32 -8.86
CA ALA A 55 -34.00 12.65 -9.27
C ALA A 55 -32.78 13.57 -9.49
N ALA A 56 -31.76 13.48 -8.64
CA ALA A 56 -30.51 14.20 -8.77
C ALA A 56 -29.74 13.76 -10.04
N ALA A 57 -29.65 12.45 -10.30
CA ALA A 57 -29.01 11.94 -11.51
C ALA A 57 -29.70 12.44 -12.78
N LYS A 58 -31.04 12.42 -12.81
CA LYS A 58 -31.84 12.97 -13.92
C LYS A 58 -31.68 14.48 -14.08
N ALA A 59 -31.65 15.23 -12.96
CA ALA A 59 -31.40 16.67 -12.98
C ALA A 59 -29.99 17.02 -13.52
N ALA A 60 -29.01 16.12 -13.32
CA ALA A 60 -27.67 16.22 -13.87
C ALA A 60 -27.55 15.77 -15.34
N GLY A 61 -28.65 15.31 -15.97
CA GLY A 61 -28.69 14.91 -17.37
C GLY A 61 -28.45 13.42 -17.63
N HIS A 62 -28.41 12.59 -16.58
CA HIS A 62 -28.33 11.14 -16.74
C HIS A 62 -29.73 10.51 -16.89
N PRO A 63 -29.87 9.34 -17.54
CA PRO A 63 -31.17 8.64 -17.63
C PRO A 63 -31.75 8.17 -16.29
N GLY A 64 -30.90 8.05 -15.26
CA GLY A 64 -31.19 7.55 -13.92
C GLY A 64 -29.88 7.46 -13.14
N ILE A 65 -29.87 6.72 -12.02
CA ILE A 65 -28.64 6.51 -11.22
C ILE A 65 -27.53 5.93 -12.11
N VAL A 66 -26.32 6.43 -11.89
CA VAL A 66 -25.11 5.98 -12.58
C VAL A 66 -24.07 5.48 -11.57
N ALA A 67 -23.18 4.59 -12.00
CA ALA A 67 -22.04 4.17 -11.19
C ALA A 67 -20.95 5.25 -11.20
N PRO A 68 -20.22 5.46 -10.08
CA PRO A 68 -18.99 6.25 -10.09
C PRO A 68 -18.02 5.73 -11.15
N PRO A 69 -17.47 6.57 -12.05
CA PRO A 69 -16.59 6.09 -13.12
C PRO A 69 -15.37 5.31 -12.60
N ALA A 70 -14.81 5.74 -11.46
CA ALA A 70 -13.69 5.08 -10.80
C ALA A 70 -13.98 3.65 -10.31
N MET A 71 -15.23 3.19 -10.34
CA MET A 71 -15.59 1.78 -10.07
C MET A 71 -15.38 0.85 -11.28
N ALA A 72 -14.97 1.35 -12.45
CA ALA A 72 -14.84 0.55 -13.68
C ALA A 72 -14.11 -0.80 -13.46
N GLN A 73 -12.96 -0.76 -12.77
CA GLN A 73 -12.20 -1.96 -12.46
C GLN A 73 -12.88 -2.86 -11.42
N VAL A 74 -13.59 -2.28 -10.44
CA VAL A 74 -14.23 -2.99 -9.31
C VAL A 74 -15.18 -4.08 -9.81
N TRP A 75 -15.94 -3.80 -10.88
CA TRP A 75 -16.90 -4.72 -11.48
C TRP A 75 -16.29 -6.02 -11.99
N THR A 76 -14.99 -6.01 -12.27
CA THR A 76 -14.27 -7.14 -12.86
C THR A 76 -13.14 -7.66 -11.97
N MET A 77 -13.05 -7.22 -10.72
CA MET A 77 -12.12 -7.81 -9.76
C MET A 77 -12.46 -9.29 -9.52
N THR A 78 -11.43 -10.12 -9.36
CA THR A 78 -11.58 -11.57 -9.14
C THR A 78 -12.18 -11.89 -7.76
N GLY A 79 -12.11 -10.96 -6.81
CA GLY A 79 -12.57 -11.16 -5.45
C GLY A 79 -11.60 -12.00 -4.62
N LEU A 80 -12.02 -12.38 -3.41
CA LEU A 80 -11.14 -12.99 -2.40
C LEU A 80 -10.57 -14.36 -2.80
N HIS A 81 -11.31 -15.14 -3.58
CA HIS A 81 -10.96 -16.51 -3.96
C HIS A 81 -10.93 -16.71 -5.48
N GLY A 82 -10.96 -15.63 -6.26
CA GLY A 82 -10.96 -15.76 -7.72
C GLY A 82 -9.56 -16.06 -8.25
N GLU A 83 -9.50 -17.04 -9.15
CA GLU A 83 -8.28 -17.41 -9.85
C GLU A 83 -8.16 -16.60 -11.16
N ARG A 84 -6.92 -16.28 -11.56
CA ARG A 84 -6.66 -15.65 -12.87
C ARG A 84 -6.80 -16.70 -13.96
N ALA A 85 -7.35 -16.30 -15.10
CA ALA A 85 -7.38 -17.14 -16.28
C ALA A 85 -5.94 -17.39 -16.80
N ALA A 86 -5.72 -18.53 -17.45
CA ALA A 86 -4.40 -18.92 -17.93
C ALA A 86 -3.83 -17.97 -19.00
N ASP A 87 -4.70 -17.22 -19.69
CA ASP A 87 -4.35 -16.22 -20.69
C ASP A 87 -4.27 -14.79 -20.12
N ASP A 88 -4.45 -14.60 -18.81
CA ASP A 88 -4.33 -13.29 -18.16
C ASP A 88 -2.89 -12.75 -18.31
N PRO A 89 -2.70 -11.60 -19.00
CA PRO A 89 -1.36 -11.12 -19.32
C PRO A 89 -0.58 -10.71 -18.07
N ILE A 90 -1.24 -10.22 -17.01
CA ILE A 90 -0.58 -9.84 -15.77
C ILE A 90 -0.05 -11.10 -15.06
N GLY A 91 -0.85 -12.16 -14.97
CA GLY A 91 -0.45 -13.45 -14.43
C GLY A 91 0.76 -14.02 -15.16
N ARG A 92 0.71 -14.09 -16.49
CA ARG A 92 1.81 -14.62 -17.31
C ARG A 92 3.10 -13.80 -17.22
N VAL A 93 2.98 -12.47 -17.16
CA VAL A 93 4.14 -11.58 -16.94
C VAL A 93 4.73 -11.79 -15.55
N ASN A 94 3.90 -11.94 -14.52
CA ASN A 94 4.36 -12.19 -13.16
C ASN A 94 5.10 -13.52 -13.07
N GLU A 95 4.53 -14.60 -13.60
CA GLU A 95 5.19 -15.92 -13.64
C GLU A 95 6.57 -15.86 -14.31
N LEU A 96 6.66 -15.23 -15.49
CA LEU A 96 7.90 -15.06 -16.24
C LEU A 96 8.96 -14.30 -15.42
N LEU A 97 8.57 -13.18 -14.82
CA LEU A 97 9.50 -12.30 -14.11
C LEU A 97 9.85 -12.81 -12.71
N ASP A 98 8.93 -13.50 -12.03
CA ASP A 98 9.17 -14.16 -10.74
C ASP A 98 10.19 -15.27 -10.91
N ALA A 99 10.06 -16.10 -11.94
CA ALA A 99 11.04 -17.14 -12.28
C ALA A 99 12.43 -16.57 -12.56
N ALA A 100 12.51 -15.31 -13.03
CA ALA A 100 13.74 -14.58 -13.29
C ALA A 100 14.25 -13.74 -12.10
N GLY A 101 13.60 -13.83 -10.93
CA GLY A 101 14.02 -13.14 -9.70
C GLY A 101 13.46 -11.74 -9.48
N TYR A 102 12.57 -11.24 -10.35
CA TYR A 102 11.90 -9.95 -10.21
C TYR A 102 10.58 -10.09 -9.43
N THR A 103 10.69 -10.54 -8.18
CA THR A 103 9.53 -10.99 -7.38
C THR A 103 8.68 -9.86 -6.79
N SER A 104 9.19 -8.63 -6.76
CA SER A 104 8.48 -7.49 -6.20
C SER A 104 7.75 -6.67 -7.27
N VAL A 105 6.62 -6.05 -6.91
CA VAL A 105 5.77 -5.28 -7.83
C VAL A 105 5.25 -4.00 -7.19
N VAL A 106 5.21 -2.92 -7.96
CA VAL A 106 4.55 -1.67 -7.58
C VAL A 106 3.85 -1.04 -8.78
N GLY A 107 2.65 -0.50 -8.58
CA GLY A 107 1.96 0.31 -9.60
C GLY A 107 2.57 1.70 -9.67
N THR A 108 2.96 2.16 -10.87
CA THR A 108 3.60 3.47 -11.07
C THR A 108 2.69 4.48 -11.74
N ASN A 109 1.79 4.03 -12.62
CA ASN A 109 0.84 4.88 -13.32
C ASN A 109 -0.49 4.16 -13.51
N CYS A 110 -1.58 4.91 -13.42
CA CYS A 110 -2.92 4.46 -13.78
C CYS A 110 -3.60 5.63 -14.50
N GLU A 111 -3.98 5.42 -15.76
CA GLU A 111 -4.72 6.38 -16.57
C GLU A 111 -6.00 5.69 -17.01
N GLN A 112 -7.16 6.24 -16.66
CA GLN A 112 -8.46 5.71 -17.04
C GLN A 112 -9.20 6.73 -17.89
N THR A 113 -9.71 6.28 -19.03
CA THR A 113 -10.59 7.04 -19.93
C THR A 113 -11.99 6.46 -19.85
N TYR A 114 -12.94 7.27 -19.40
CA TYR A 114 -14.35 6.88 -19.29
C TYR A 114 -15.12 7.44 -20.48
N HIS A 115 -15.59 6.57 -21.38
CA HIS A 115 -16.33 6.99 -22.57
C HIS A 115 -17.76 7.41 -22.24
N ARG A 116 -18.34 6.78 -21.21
CA ARG A 116 -19.61 7.17 -20.60
C ARG A 116 -19.75 6.63 -19.18
N TYR A 117 -20.76 7.12 -18.46
CA TYR A 117 -21.17 6.54 -17.19
C TYR A 117 -21.88 5.19 -17.42
N LEU A 118 -21.65 4.26 -16.49
CA LEU A 118 -22.37 2.99 -16.43
C LEU A 118 -23.65 3.11 -15.61
N ARG A 119 -24.63 2.27 -15.91
CA ARG A 119 -25.93 2.24 -15.21
C ARG A 119 -26.11 0.90 -14.48
N PRO A 120 -26.80 0.89 -13.32
CA PRO A 120 -27.22 -0.35 -12.70
C PRO A 120 -27.95 -1.28 -13.68
N GLY A 121 -27.58 -2.55 -13.67
CA GLY A 121 -28.06 -3.59 -14.58
C GLY A 121 -27.18 -3.85 -15.80
N GLU A 122 -26.22 -2.97 -16.13
CA GLU A 122 -25.30 -3.22 -17.25
C GLU A 122 -24.26 -4.30 -16.90
N GLU A 123 -24.06 -5.26 -17.80
CA GLU A 123 -23.06 -6.32 -17.66
C GLU A 123 -21.73 -5.87 -18.29
N VAL A 124 -20.69 -5.81 -17.47
CA VAL A 124 -19.37 -5.34 -17.89
C VAL A 124 -18.49 -6.54 -18.22
N THR A 125 -17.85 -6.49 -19.38
CA THR A 125 -16.84 -7.47 -19.81
C THR A 125 -15.47 -6.79 -19.89
N VAL A 126 -14.39 -7.50 -19.54
CA VAL A 126 -13.03 -6.99 -19.60
C VAL A 126 -12.13 -7.83 -20.50
N THR A 127 -11.30 -7.17 -21.27
CA THR A 127 -10.09 -7.75 -21.90
C THR A 127 -8.86 -6.98 -21.45
N SER A 128 -7.70 -7.64 -21.45
CA SER A 128 -6.44 -6.98 -21.14
C SER A 128 -5.32 -7.52 -22.02
N ARG A 129 -4.32 -6.70 -22.28
CA ARG A 129 -3.08 -7.09 -22.96
C ARG A 129 -1.86 -6.40 -22.36
N LEU A 130 -0.70 -7.02 -22.50
CA LEU A 130 0.58 -6.32 -22.33
C LEU A 130 0.81 -5.48 -23.59
N SER A 131 0.82 -4.15 -23.48
CA SER A 131 0.97 -3.27 -24.64
C SER A 131 2.41 -2.82 -24.86
N GLU A 132 3.15 -2.57 -23.78
CA GLU A 132 4.54 -2.11 -23.83
C GLU A 132 5.33 -2.64 -22.64
N PHE A 133 6.62 -2.88 -22.83
CA PHE A 133 7.54 -3.13 -21.72
C PHE A 133 8.88 -2.40 -21.95
N LYS A 134 9.55 -2.05 -20.86
CA LYS A 134 10.87 -1.40 -20.88
C LYS A 134 11.73 -1.91 -19.73
N GLY A 135 12.88 -2.49 -20.06
CA GLY A 135 13.83 -2.98 -19.06
C GLY A 135 15.03 -3.69 -19.70
N PRO A 136 15.96 -4.18 -18.87
CA PRO A 136 16.05 -3.88 -17.44
C PRO A 136 16.42 -2.40 -17.19
N LYS A 137 15.93 -1.83 -16.09
CA LYS A 137 16.22 -0.47 -15.62
C LYS A 137 16.62 -0.50 -14.17
N ARG A 138 17.71 0.19 -13.83
CA ARG A 138 18.09 0.46 -12.44
C ARG A 138 17.20 1.55 -11.87
N THR A 139 16.46 1.22 -10.82
CA THR A 139 15.54 2.14 -10.13
C THR A 139 15.97 2.32 -8.67
N GLY A 140 15.29 3.21 -7.94
CA GLY A 140 15.51 3.34 -6.49
C GLY A 140 15.06 2.10 -5.69
N LEU A 141 14.24 1.22 -6.28
CA LEU A 141 13.74 0.00 -5.64
C LEU A 141 14.56 -1.26 -6.03
N GLY A 142 15.52 -1.13 -6.94
CA GLY A 142 16.27 -2.24 -7.52
C GLY A 142 16.22 -2.25 -9.05
N ASP A 143 16.86 -3.25 -9.65
CA ASP A 143 16.77 -3.49 -11.09
C ASP A 143 15.40 -4.08 -11.43
N GLY A 144 14.76 -3.55 -12.47
CA GLY A 144 13.41 -3.95 -12.81
C GLY A 144 12.96 -3.64 -14.23
N TRP A 145 11.74 -4.05 -14.51
CA TRP A 145 11.05 -3.92 -15.79
C TRP A 145 9.76 -3.14 -15.59
N PHE A 146 9.62 -2.06 -16.37
CA PHE A 146 8.36 -1.36 -16.49
C PHE A 146 7.48 -2.08 -17.50
N LEU A 147 6.23 -2.34 -17.13
CA LEU A 147 5.26 -3.08 -17.92
C LEU A 147 3.99 -2.26 -17.98
N THR A 148 3.51 -1.97 -19.18
CA THR A 148 2.29 -1.23 -19.41
C THR A 148 1.24 -2.19 -19.95
N PHE A 149 0.11 -2.27 -19.25
CA PHE A 149 -1.06 -3.04 -19.65
C PHE A 149 -2.13 -2.09 -20.18
N THR A 150 -2.78 -2.50 -21.26
CA THR A 150 -4.02 -1.88 -21.72
C THR A 150 -5.17 -2.79 -21.34
N THR A 151 -6.15 -2.25 -20.63
CA THR A 151 -7.36 -2.96 -20.23
C THR A 151 -8.57 -2.22 -20.79
N THR A 152 -9.48 -2.97 -21.41
CA THR A 152 -10.68 -2.43 -22.05
C THR A 152 -11.90 -3.07 -21.39
N TRP A 153 -12.85 -2.23 -20.97
CA TRP A 153 -14.15 -2.68 -20.51
C TRP A 153 -15.21 -2.37 -21.55
N THR A 154 -16.08 -3.35 -21.80
CA THR A 154 -17.21 -3.22 -22.73
C THR A 154 -18.54 -3.57 -22.06
N VAL A 155 -19.63 -3.03 -22.60
CA VAL A 155 -21.01 -3.48 -22.33
C VAL A 155 -21.59 -3.92 -23.67
N GLY A 156 -21.76 -5.23 -23.86
CA GLY A 156 -21.94 -5.79 -25.19
C GLY A 156 -20.72 -5.47 -26.07
N ASP A 157 -20.97 -4.86 -27.24
CA ASP A 157 -19.92 -4.46 -28.20
C ASP A 157 -19.42 -3.01 -27.99
N GLU A 158 -19.98 -2.27 -27.03
CA GLU A 158 -19.62 -0.87 -26.78
C GLU A 158 -18.45 -0.76 -25.79
N VAL A 159 -17.38 -0.07 -26.16
CA VAL A 159 -16.29 0.28 -25.23
C VAL A 159 -16.74 1.38 -24.28
N VAL A 160 -16.76 1.09 -22.98
CA VAL A 160 -17.25 2.01 -21.94
C VAL A 160 -16.11 2.62 -21.12
N THR A 161 -15.00 1.91 -20.96
CA THR A 161 -13.82 2.40 -20.23
C THR A 161 -12.56 1.75 -20.78
N GLU A 162 -11.48 2.52 -20.82
CA GLU A 162 -10.13 2.03 -21.11
C GLU A 162 -9.20 2.42 -19.96
N MET A 163 -8.21 1.58 -19.69
CA MET A 163 -7.16 1.85 -18.72
C MET A 163 -5.79 1.52 -19.28
N LEU A 164 -4.86 2.45 -19.10
CA LEU A 164 -3.44 2.18 -19.14
C LEU A 164 -2.93 2.04 -17.71
N PHE A 165 -2.43 0.86 -17.37
CA PHE A 165 -1.85 0.58 -16.06
C PHE A 165 -0.39 0.18 -16.20
N ARG A 166 0.50 0.95 -15.58
CA ARG A 166 1.94 0.67 -15.59
C ARG A 166 2.38 0.17 -14.23
N ILE A 167 3.09 -0.95 -14.23
CA ILE A 167 3.77 -1.49 -13.06
C ILE A 167 5.28 -1.51 -13.27
N LEU A 168 6.01 -1.53 -12.16
CA LEU A 168 7.42 -1.90 -12.10
C LEU A 168 7.51 -3.26 -11.39
N LYS A 169 7.99 -4.27 -12.11
CA LYS A 169 8.43 -5.54 -11.53
C LYS A 169 9.93 -5.46 -11.29
N TYR A 170 10.39 -5.63 -10.06
CA TYR A 170 11.79 -5.42 -9.70
C TYR A 170 12.33 -6.58 -8.87
N ALA A 171 13.63 -6.83 -9.03
CA ALA A 171 14.36 -7.74 -8.18
C ALA A 171 14.49 -7.07 -6.81
N PRO A 172 13.96 -7.67 -5.73
CA PRO A 172 14.28 -7.19 -4.41
C PRO A 172 15.81 -7.25 -4.24
N ALA A 173 16.38 -6.29 -3.51
CA ALA A 173 17.81 -6.28 -3.26
C ALA A 173 18.27 -7.66 -2.78
N ALA A 174 19.29 -8.23 -3.44
CA ALA A 174 19.79 -9.55 -3.12
C ALA A 174 20.15 -9.61 -1.62
N PRO A 175 19.75 -10.68 -0.92
CA PRO A 175 20.22 -10.96 0.42
C PRO A 175 21.69 -11.42 0.38
N ALA A 176 22.56 -10.48 0.08
CA ALA A 176 23.98 -10.46 0.38
C ALA A 176 24.47 -8.99 0.36
N ASP A 177 23.63 -8.09 0.87
CA ASP A 177 23.96 -7.10 1.91
C ASP A 177 22.82 -6.99 2.96
N ALA A 178 21.84 -7.91 2.87
CA ALA A 178 20.76 -8.10 3.85
C ALA A 178 20.05 -9.45 3.59
N ALA A 179 20.72 -10.60 3.69
CA ALA A 179 20.20 -11.82 4.34
C ALA A 179 21.13 -13.04 4.17
N ALA A 180 20.91 -14.06 4.99
CA ALA A 180 20.42 -15.38 4.59
C ALA A 180 20.14 -16.12 5.92
N THR A 181 18.92 -16.58 6.22
CA THR A 181 18.26 -17.71 5.57
C THR A 181 16.80 -17.79 6.05
N VAL A 182 15.85 -17.92 5.11
CA VAL A 182 14.56 -18.58 5.36
C VAL A 182 14.27 -19.47 4.16
N ALA A 183 14.42 -20.78 4.36
CA ALA A 183 13.54 -21.82 3.84
C ALA A 183 14.11 -23.20 4.21
N ASP A 184 13.59 -23.81 5.26
CA ASP A 184 13.07 -25.18 5.17
C ASP A 184 12.04 -25.44 6.28
N ALA A 185 11.18 -26.41 6.02
CA ALA A 185 9.81 -26.57 6.50
C ALA A 185 9.56 -26.80 8.01
N VAL A 186 8.38 -26.34 8.46
CA VAL A 186 7.54 -26.80 9.59
C VAL A 186 8.19 -26.93 10.98
N GLU A 187 8.10 -25.85 11.75
CA GLU A 187 7.53 -25.82 13.11
C GLU A 187 7.29 -24.34 13.49
N VAL A 188 6.08 -23.99 13.91
CA VAL A 188 5.72 -22.60 14.28
C VAL A 188 6.40 -22.24 15.60
N ALA A 189 7.55 -21.59 15.53
CA ALA A 189 8.18 -20.89 16.65
C ALA A 189 7.79 -19.38 16.66
N PRO A 190 7.85 -18.68 17.81
CA PRO A 190 7.07 -17.46 18.04
C PRO A 190 7.43 -16.30 17.09
N ALA A 191 6.40 -15.76 16.44
CA ALA A 191 6.48 -14.78 15.36
C ALA A 191 7.32 -13.53 15.67
N GLU A 192 8.23 -13.17 14.75
CA GLU A 192 9.04 -11.95 14.79
C GLU A 192 8.19 -10.68 14.56
N ARG A 193 8.54 -9.59 15.26
CA ARG A 193 7.91 -8.28 15.09
C ARG A 193 8.31 -7.67 13.75
N VAL A 194 7.33 -7.15 12.99
CA VAL A 194 7.58 -6.44 11.73
C VAL A 194 8.30 -5.12 12.00
N GLY A 195 9.45 -4.92 11.35
CA GLY A 195 10.23 -3.69 11.41
C GLY A 195 9.59 -2.53 10.63
N PRO A 196 10.04 -1.29 10.86
CA PRO A 196 9.54 -0.10 10.18
C PRO A 196 10.07 -0.01 8.75
N VAL A 197 9.30 0.64 7.86
CA VAL A 197 9.80 1.04 6.54
C VAL A 197 10.55 2.37 6.69
N ILE A 198 11.86 2.33 6.48
CA ILE A 198 12.73 3.51 6.54
C ILE A 198 12.79 4.17 5.16
N SER A 199 12.44 5.44 5.09
CA SER A 199 12.57 6.29 3.90
C SER A 199 13.55 7.42 4.17
N ARG A 200 14.02 8.10 3.12
CA ARG A 200 14.86 9.30 3.26
C ARG A 200 14.25 10.36 4.19
N ASP A 201 12.93 10.54 4.13
CA ASP A 201 12.22 11.56 4.92
C ASP A 201 12.03 11.15 6.40
N THR A 202 12.27 9.88 6.74
CA THR A 202 12.13 9.34 8.09
C THR A 202 13.46 8.83 8.65
N GLU A 203 14.52 8.79 7.84
CA GLU A 203 15.85 8.31 8.21
C GLU A 203 16.38 9.02 9.45
N PHE A 204 16.21 10.35 9.54
CA PHE A 204 16.66 11.13 10.70
C PHE A 204 15.99 10.65 12.00
N PHE A 205 14.71 10.27 11.96
CA PHE A 205 13.95 9.75 13.09
C PHE A 205 14.48 8.39 13.51
N TRP A 206 14.63 7.47 12.56
CA TRP A 206 15.10 6.11 12.84
C TRP A 206 16.56 6.08 13.32
N ALA A 207 17.43 6.93 12.75
CA ALA A 207 18.78 7.14 13.26
C ALA A 207 18.77 7.70 14.70
N GLY A 208 17.79 8.53 15.03
CA GLY A 208 17.55 8.98 16.41
C GLY A 208 17.19 7.82 17.32
N THR A 209 16.22 6.99 16.93
CA THR A 209 15.81 5.83 17.75
C THR A 209 16.95 4.85 17.98
N GLN A 210 17.84 4.66 16.97
CA GLN A 210 19.05 3.86 17.10
C GLN A 210 20.04 4.44 18.13
N ALA A 211 20.07 5.76 18.27
CA ALA A 211 20.87 6.47 19.26
C ALA A 211 20.16 6.63 20.63
N GLY A 212 18.93 6.12 20.78
CA GLY A 212 18.12 6.32 21.99
C GLY A 212 17.50 7.71 22.10
N GLU A 213 17.31 8.40 20.98
CA GLU A 213 16.76 9.75 20.88
C GLU A 213 15.41 9.73 20.15
N LEU A 214 14.42 10.46 20.67
CA LEU A 214 13.21 10.78 19.90
C LEU A 214 13.41 12.11 19.17
N ARG A 215 13.59 12.07 17.85
CA ARG A 215 13.80 13.28 17.05
C ARG A 215 12.50 13.77 16.42
N ILE A 216 12.19 15.05 16.55
CA ILE A 216 10.99 15.69 15.98
C ILE A 216 11.43 16.66 14.89
N GLN A 217 10.82 16.59 13.70
CA GLN A 217 11.17 17.48 12.59
C GLN A 217 10.89 18.93 12.98
N ARG A 218 11.83 19.82 12.69
CA ARG A 218 11.67 21.27 12.83
C ARG A 218 11.54 21.90 11.45
N LEU A 219 10.46 22.65 11.21
CA LEU A 219 10.22 23.36 9.96
C LEU A 219 10.98 24.71 9.96
N PRO A 220 11.18 25.35 8.79
CA PRO A 220 11.91 26.62 8.69
C PRO A 220 11.32 27.78 9.51
N ASP A 221 10.03 27.74 9.82
CA ASP A 221 9.34 28.72 10.67
C ASP A 221 9.52 28.44 12.17
N GLY A 222 10.26 27.40 12.53
CA GLY A 222 10.52 26.96 13.90
C GLY A 222 9.45 26.02 14.46
N THR A 223 8.37 25.74 13.74
CA THR A 223 7.33 24.82 14.21
C THR A 223 7.81 23.37 14.21
N LEU A 224 7.32 22.59 15.18
CA LEU A 224 7.63 21.17 15.30
C LEU A 224 6.57 20.32 14.62
N ARG A 225 7.00 19.25 13.96
CA ARG A 225 6.12 18.41 13.13
C ARG A 225 6.34 16.93 13.38
N HIS A 226 5.25 16.23 13.66
CA HIS A 226 5.16 14.78 13.65
C HIS A 226 3.75 14.34 13.18
N PRO A 227 3.61 13.34 12.29
CA PRO A 227 4.68 12.64 11.56
C PRO A 227 5.48 13.57 10.62
N PRO A 228 6.73 13.21 10.26
CA PRO A 228 7.55 14.01 9.36
C PRO A 228 6.90 14.24 7.99
N ILE A 229 7.16 15.40 7.39
CA ILE A 229 6.69 15.75 6.04
C ILE A 229 7.87 15.87 5.05
N PRO A 230 7.72 15.40 3.80
CA PRO A 230 8.79 15.41 2.79
C PRO A 230 8.92 16.74 2.04
N ALA A 231 7.90 17.59 2.06
CA ALA A 231 7.75 18.74 1.17
C ALA A 231 8.31 20.05 1.75
N LEU A 232 9.52 20.01 2.31
CA LEU A 232 10.31 21.21 2.49
C LEU A 232 10.93 21.52 1.13
N TRP A 233 10.74 22.72 0.57
CA TRP A 233 11.33 23.15 -0.72
C TRP A 233 12.86 23.32 -0.62
N GLN A 234 13.54 22.36 0.01
CA GLN A 234 14.97 22.29 0.28
C GLN A 234 15.66 21.38 -0.73
N ASP A 235 16.98 21.55 -0.87
CA ASP A 235 17.78 20.64 -1.69
C ASP A 235 17.68 19.21 -1.15
N LYS A 236 17.69 18.22 -2.05
CA LYS A 236 17.73 16.81 -1.68
C LYS A 236 19.02 16.39 -0.95
N ALA A 237 20.07 17.21 -0.99
CA ALA A 237 21.29 16.96 -0.24
C ALA A 237 21.24 17.47 1.21
N GLU A 238 20.28 18.36 1.56
CA GLU A 238 20.21 18.92 2.89
C GLU A 238 19.59 17.93 3.89
N PRO A 239 20.19 17.75 5.08
CA PRO A 239 19.62 16.92 6.13
C PRO A 239 18.37 17.58 6.71
N THR A 240 17.39 16.76 7.09
CA THR A 240 16.21 17.26 7.81
C THR A 240 16.61 17.84 9.16
N ASP A 241 16.18 19.08 9.42
CA ASP A 241 16.37 19.72 10.71
C ASP A 241 15.41 19.14 11.77
N TYR A 242 15.88 18.99 13.00
CA TYR A 242 15.12 18.38 14.08
C TYR A 242 15.49 18.91 15.47
N VAL A 243 14.63 18.63 16.44
CA VAL A 243 14.92 18.72 17.87
C VAL A 243 14.90 17.32 18.49
N VAL A 244 15.73 17.08 19.50
CA VAL A 244 15.65 15.87 20.33
C VAL A 244 14.65 16.14 21.44
N ALA A 245 13.58 15.36 21.46
CA ALA A 245 12.54 15.45 22.48
C ALA A 245 13.05 14.97 23.83
N ALA A 246 12.50 15.53 24.91
CA ALA A 246 12.71 15.03 26.28
C ALA A 246 12.24 13.57 26.45
N GLY A 247 11.34 13.12 25.57
CA GLY A 247 10.78 11.78 25.56
C GLY A 247 9.70 11.58 26.62
N THR A 248 9.17 12.67 27.18
CA THR A 248 8.08 12.68 28.16
C THR A 248 6.81 13.23 27.54
N GLY A 249 5.67 12.77 28.03
CA GLY A 249 4.37 13.24 27.59
C GLY A 249 3.23 12.59 28.36
N THR A 250 2.01 12.77 27.86
CA THR A 250 0.79 12.21 28.45
C THR A 250 -0.04 11.47 27.42
N VAL A 251 -0.76 10.42 27.85
CA VAL A 251 -1.67 9.67 26.97
C VAL A 251 -2.82 10.58 26.54
N PHE A 252 -2.83 11.01 25.27
CA PHE A 252 -3.91 11.80 24.70
C PHE A 252 -5.12 10.94 24.32
N SER A 253 -4.86 9.73 23.81
CA SER A 253 -5.87 8.71 23.50
C SER A 253 -5.21 7.34 23.40
N PHE A 254 -5.98 6.26 23.53
CA PHE A 254 -5.45 4.91 23.36
C PHE A 254 -6.52 3.93 22.87
N VAL A 255 -6.05 2.80 22.33
CA VAL A 255 -6.87 1.63 22.03
C VAL A 255 -6.26 0.39 22.67
N VAL A 256 -7.12 -0.52 23.14
CA VAL A 256 -6.73 -1.85 23.61
C VAL A 256 -7.04 -2.85 22.51
N HIS A 257 -6.00 -3.42 21.90
CA HIS A 257 -6.15 -4.36 20.81
C HIS A 257 -6.33 -5.77 21.35
N HIS A 258 -7.54 -6.32 21.22
CA HIS A 258 -7.87 -7.67 21.71
C HIS A 258 -7.74 -8.77 20.63
N ALA A 259 -8.03 -8.46 19.36
CA ALA A 259 -7.99 -9.40 18.24
C ALA A 259 -8.05 -8.66 16.89
N PRO A 260 -7.57 -9.25 15.77
CA PRO A 260 -6.90 -10.55 15.67
C PRO A 260 -5.46 -10.52 16.18
N LYS A 261 -4.84 -11.70 16.39
CA LYS A 261 -3.45 -11.80 16.84
C LYS A 261 -2.51 -11.15 15.82
N VAL A 262 -1.73 -10.18 16.30
CA VAL A 262 -0.67 -9.52 15.52
C VAL A 262 0.64 -10.30 15.75
N PRO A 263 1.35 -10.71 14.69
CA PRO A 263 2.68 -11.32 14.79
C PRO A 263 3.62 -10.51 15.71
N GLY A 264 4.31 -11.19 16.62
CA GLY A 264 5.26 -10.57 17.56
C GLY A 264 4.65 -9.76 18.71
N ARG A 265 3.34 -9.80 18.91
CA ARG A 265 2.67 -9.13 20.06
C ARG A 265 1.84 -10.09 20.89
N GLU A 266 1.90 -9.88 22.20
CA GLU A 266 1.02 -10.55 23.16
C GLU A 266 -0.29 -9.77 23.28
N LEU A 267 -1.42 -10.48 23.24
CA LEU A 267 -2.74 -9.89 23.37
C LEU A 267 -3.24 -9.97 24.82
N PRO A 268 -3.99 -8.96 25.31
CA PRO A 268 -4.20 -7.66 24.69
C PRO A 268 -2.97 -6.74 24.86
N PHE A 269 -2.75 -5.83 23.91
CA PHE A 269 -1.74 -4.76 24.05
C PHE A 269 -2.36 -3.39 23.81
N VAL A 270 -1.72 -2.35 24.35
CA VAL A 270 -2.19 -0.97 24.26
C VAL A 270 -1.41 -0.21 23.20
N VAL A 271 -2.13 0.48 22.31
CA VAL A 271 -1.54 1.48 21.41
C VAL A 271 -1.99 2.84 21.88
N ALA A 272 -1.03 3.64 22.35
CA ALA A 272 -1.28 4.98 22.85
C ALA A 272 -0.85 6.03 21.82
N LEU A 273 -1.69 7.04 21.64
CA LEU A 273 -1.35 8.32 21.05
C LEU A 273 -0.93 9.24 22.21
N VAL A 274 0.35 9.58 22.26
CA VAL A 274 0.94 10.38 23.34
C VAL A 274 1.14 11.80 22.85
N GLU A 275 0.67 12.79 23.62
CA GLU A 275 1.03 14.19 23.44
C GLU A 275 2.32 14.46 24.21
N LEU A 276 3.39 14.75 23.47
CA LEU A 276 4.70 15.05 24.03
C LEU A 276 4.72 16.46 24.61
N ASP A 277 5.64 16.71 25.54
CA ASP A 277 5.83 18.05 26.14
C ASP A 277 6.17 19.13 25.10
N GLU A 278 6.74 18.74 23.96
CA GLU A 278 6.99 19.61 22.82
C GLU A 278 5.73 19.97 22.01
N GLY A 279 4.57 19.40 22.34
CA GLY A 279 3.25 19.72 21.76
C GLY A 279 2.89 18.93 20.49
N VAL A 280 3.75 18.02 20.02
CA VAL A 280 3.39 17.07 18.94
C VAL A 280 2.81 15.78 19.53
N ARG A 281 2.09 15.03 18.70
CA ARG A 281 1.56 13.72 19.09
C ARG A 281 2.27 12.58 18.38
N MET A 282 2.55 11.50 19.09
CA MET A 282 3.27 10.34 18.56
C MET A 282 2.57 9.04 18.98
N LEU A 283 2.39 8.13 18.02
CA LEU A 283 1.83 6.80 18.26
C LEU A 283 2.92 5.84 18.73
N GLY A 284 2.60 5.00 19.71
CA GLY A 284 3.47 3.91 20.14
C GLY A 284 2.73 2.89 20.99
N GLU A 285 3.35 1.73 21.19
CA GLU A 285 2.83 0.72 22.11
C GLU A 285 3.11 1.15 23.56
N LEU A 286 2.09 1.18 24.42
CA LEU A 286 2.26 1.40 25.86
C LEU A 286 2.42 0.05 26.55
N ARG A 287 3.56 -0.15 27.24
CA ARG A 287 3.95 -1.44 27.82
C ARG A 287 4.13 -1.33 29.34
N GLY A 288 4.08 -2.48 30.00
CA GLY A 288 4.37 -2.60 31.44
C GLY A 288 3.28 -2.07 32.37
N ILE A 289 2.05 -1.90 31.85
CA ILE A 289 0.86 -1.50 32.58
C ILE A 289 -0.30 -2.41 32.19
N ASP A 290 -1.19 -2.73 33.14
CA ASP A 290 -2.43 -3.43 32.83
C ASP A 290 -3.28 -2.54 31.91
N PRO A 291 -3.77 -3.03 30.75
CA PRO A 291 -4.64 -2.25 29.88
C PRO A 291 -5.86 -1.63 30.59
N ALA A 292 -6.35 -2.24 31.68
CA ALA A 292 -7.45 -1.71 32.49
C ALA A 292 -7.07 -0.49 33.35
N GLU A 293 -5.77 -0.26 33.58
CA GLU A 293 -5.25 0.86 34.37
C GLU A 293 -4.87 2.07 33.49
N VAL A 294 -4.90 1.93 32.16
CA VAL A 294 -4.57 3.03 31.24
C VAL A 294 -5.70 4.06 31.23
N ALA A 295 -5.33 5.32 31.47
CA ALA A 295 -6.23 6.46 31.44
C ALA A 295 -5.69 7.56 30.53
N ILE A 296 -6.58 8.44 30.07
CA ILE A 296 -6.20 9.70 29.46
C ILE A 296 -5.42 10.53 30.49
N ASP A 297 -4.46 11.32 30.02
CA ASP A 297 -3.53 12.13 30.81
C ASP A 297 -2.51 11.33 31.65
N LEU A 298 -2.46 10.00 31.52
CA LEU A 298 -1.44 9.17 32.16
C LEU A 298 -0.04 9.62 31.70
N PRO A 299 0.88 9.98 32.62
CA PRO A 299 2.23 10.38 32.26
C PRO A 299 3.02 9.17 31.76
N VAL A 300 3.78 9.37 30.68
CA VAL A 300 4.56 8.32 30.03
C VAL A 300 5.92 8.83 29.60
N ARG A 301 6.86 7.90 29.47
CA ARG A 301 8.20 8.13 28.94
C ARG A 301 8.51 7.17 27.80
N ALA A 302 9.25 7.67 26.82
CA ALA A 302 9.80 6.88 25.74
C ALA A 302 10.87 5.92 26.26
N ALA A 303 10.78 4.67 25.82
CA ALA A 303 11.80 3.65 25.96
C ALA A 303 12.06 3.01 24.58
N PHE A 304 13.15 2.28 24.46
CA PHE A 304 13.62 1.75 23.19
C PHE A 304 13.83 0.24 23.27
N GLU A 305 13.36 -0.47 22.25
CA GLU A 305 13.53 -1.92 22.10
C GLU A 305 14.36 -2.19 20.86
N LYS A 306 15.42 -2.98 21.01
CA LYS A 306 16.19 -3.47 19.88
C LYS A 306 15.61 -4.79 19.39
N LEU A 307 15.22 -4.83 18.12
CA LEU A 307 14.74 -6.02 17.42
C LEU A 307 15.91 -6.91 16.98
N ALA A 308 15.58 -8.15 16.56
CA ALA A 308 16.56 -9.14 16.12
C ALA A 308 17.38 -8.70 14.89
N ASP A 309 16.77 -7.92 14.00
CA ASP A 309 17.43 -7.33 12.82
C ASP A 309 18.32 -6.13 13.14
N GLY A 310 18.39 -5.72 14.42
CA GLY A 310 19.18 -4.59 14.88
C GLY A 310 18.45 -3.25 14.88
N THR A 311 17.22 -3.19 14.35
CA THR A 311 16.38 -2.00 14.36
C THR A 311 15.95 -1.67 15.78
N VAL A 312 15.95 -0.38 16.13
CA VAL A 312 15.48 0.09 17.43
C VAL A 312 14.13 0.79 17.29
N LEU A 313 13.11 0.30 18.02
CA LEU A 313 11.78 0.86 18.02
C LEU A 313 11.48 1.59 19.33
N PRO A 314 10.88 2.80 19.28
CA PRO A 314 10.37 3.45 20.48
C PRO A 314 9.05 2.81 20.93
N TYR A 315 8.86 2.76 22.24
CA TYR A 315 7.60 2.41 22.90
C TYR A 315 7.42 3.28 24.14
N TRP A 316 6.21 3.27 24.70
CA TRP A 316 5.89 4.06 25.88
C TRP A 316 5.90 3.18 27.14
N GLN A 317 6.38 3.75 28.23
CA GLN A 317 6.24 3.21 29.58
C GLN A 317 5.51 4.23 30.45
N ALA A 318 4.61 3.79 31.32
CA ALA A 318 4.00 4.67 32.31
C ALA A 318 5.07 5.19 33.28
N GLU A 319 5.08 6.50 33.53
CA GLU A 319 5.85 7.07 34.63
C GLU A 319 5.10 6.77 35.94
N ARG A 320 5.77 6.11 36.88
CA ARG A 320 5.25 5.81 38.22
C ARG A 320 5.76 6.81 39.24
#